data_AF-A0A525CFJ0-F1
#
_entry.id   AF-A0A525CFJ0-F1
#
_cell.length_a   1.000
_cell.length_b   1.000
_cell.length_c   1.000
_cell.angle_alpha   90.00
_cell.angle_beta   90.00
_cell.angle_gamma   90.00
#
_symmetry.space_group_name_H-M   'P 1'
#
loop_
_entity.id
_entity.type
_entity.pdbx_description
1 polymer ?
#
loop_
_entity_poly.entity_id
_entity_poly.type
_entity_poly.pdbx_seq_one_letter_code
_entity_poly.pdbx_strand_id
1 'polypeptide(L)' 'WMECNSATYNCDPADRVSSPGAYGAYPFIDFSSGVYGIIARQGALGTFAEGYQVFSSVVTEIESWAELQNSR' A
#
# COMPACT_ATOMS: atom_id res chain seq x y z
N TRP A 1 -7.67 6.19 1.85
CA TRP A 1 -6.57 6.85 2.55
C TRP A 1 -5.52 7.24 1.53
N MET A 2 -5.27 8.54 1.41
CA MET A 2 -4.09 9.03 0.70
C MET A 2 -2.91 8.76 1.63
N GLU A 3 -1.96 7.96 1.16
CA GLU A 3 -0.75 7.66 1.93
C GLU A 3 0.23 8.81 1.72
N CYS A 4 0.38 9.66 2.74
CA CYS A 4 1.33 10.74 2.70
C CYS A 4 2.63 10.28 3.36
N ASN A 5 3.69 10.11 2.57
CA ASN A 5 5.04 9.89 3.07
C ASN A 5 5.71 11.19 3.57
N SER A 6 4.92 12.22 3.89
CA SER A 6 5.40 13.51 4.38
C SER A 6 4.89 13.77 5.79
N ALA A 7 5.78 14.31 6.65
CA ALA A 7 5.42 14.79 7.98
C ALA A 7 4.58 16.09 7.95
N THR A 8 4.40 16.70 6.78
CA THR A 8 3.58 17.91 6.59
C THR A 8 2.25 17.56 5.92
N TYR A 9 1.17 18.23 6.31
CA TYR A 9 -0.17 18.06 5.73
C TYR A 9 -0.28 18.46 4.24
N ASN A 10 0.81 18.95 3.64
CA ASN A 10 0.90 19.18 2.20
C ASN A 10 1.30 17.86 1.53
N CYS A 11 0.32 17.01 1.31
CA CYS A 11 0.48 15.88 0.42
C CYS A 11 0.29 16.41 -1.00
N ASP A 12 1.39 16.58 -1.74
CA ASP A 12 1.33 16.52 -3.20
C ASP A 12 0.53 15.26 -3.62
N PRO A 13 -0.10 15.23 -4.81
CA PRO A 13 -0.99 14.13 -5.21
C PRO A 13 -0.38 12.79 -4.81
N ALA A 14 -1.04 12.11 -3.86
CA ALA A 14 -0.40 11.03 -3.13
C ALA A 14 0.05 9.96 -4.12
N ASP A 15 1.36 9.69 -4.13
CA ASP A 15 1.96 8.64 -4.95
C ASP A 15 1.32 7.28 -4.66
N ARG A 16 0.68 7.12 -3.49
CA ARG A 16 -0.04 5.92 -3.10
C ARG A 16 -1.39 6.21 -2.45
N VAL A 17 -2.39 5.43 -2.83
CA VAL A 17 -3.75 5.46 -2.28
C VAL A 17 -4.15 4.04 -1.83
N SER A 18 -4.69 3.91 -0.63
CA SER A 18 -5.17 2.63 -0.08
C SER A 18 -6.53 2.73 0.58
N SER A 19 -7.16 1.60 0.88
CA SER A 19 -8.45 1.57 1.61
C SER A 19 -8.54 0.35 2.53
N PRO A 20 -7.90 0.39 3.72
CA PRO A 20 -7.84 -0.74 4.63
C PRO A 20 -9.24 -1.21 5.06
N GLY A 21 -9.51 -2.50 4.87
CA GLY A 21 -10.75 -3.13 5.31
C GLY A 21 -10.73 -3.44 6.79
N ALA A 22 -11.89 -3.37 7.44
CA ALA A 22 -12.02 -3.56 8.90
C ALA A 22 -11.55 -4.94 9.41
N TYR A 23 -11.42 -5.93 8.53
CA TYR A 23 -10.94 -7.29 8.83
C TYR A 23 -9.50 -7.54 8.34
N GLY A 24 -8.76 -6.49 7.96
CA GLY A 24 -7.34 -6.55 7.61
C GLY A 24 -7.02 -6.68 6.12
N ALA A 25 -8.00 -6.62 5.23
CA ALA A 25 -7.72 -6.46 3.81
C ALA A 25 -7.01 -5.12 3.54
N TYR A 26 -6.06 -5.08 2.63
CA TYR A 26 -5.31 -3.85 2.30
C TYR A 26 -5.18 -3.68 0.79
N PRO A 27 -6.20 -3.12 0.10
CA PRO A 27 -6.08 -2.70 -1.29
C PRO A 27 -5.26 -1.41 -1.39
N PHE A 28 -4.38 -1.33 -2.39
CA PHE A 28 -3.57 -0.16 -2.68
C PHE A 28 -3.36 0.04 -4.18
N ILE A 29 -3.13 1.29 -4.56
CA ILE A 29 -2.60 1.74 -5.86
C ILE A 29 -1.39 2.61 -5.54
N ASP A 30 -0.27 2.34 -6.20
CA ASP A 30 0.96 3.11 -6.18
C ASP A 30 1.26 3.62 -7.59
N PHE A 31 1.09 4.93 -7.78
CA PHE A 31 1.32 5.62 -9.03
C PHE A 31 2.80 5.82 -9.34
N SER A 32 3.68 5.83 -8.32
CA SER A 32 5.12 6.01 -8.52
C SER A 32 5.77 4.78 -9.14
N SER A 33 5.39 3.58 -8.66
CA SER A 33 5.86 2.30 -9.19
C SER A 33 4.96 1.73 -10.30
N GLY A 34 3.77 2.31 -10.51
CA GLY A 34 2.80 1.86 -11.52
C GLY A 34 2.12 0.54 -11.15
N VAL A 35 2.02 0.23 -9.86
CA VAL A 35 1.50 -1.05 -9.35
C VAL A 35 0.20 -0.84 -8.57
N TYR A 36 -0.71 -1.82 -8.66
CA TYR A 36 -1.85 -1.92 -7.75
C TYR A 36 -1.96 -3.35 -7.23
N GLY A 37 -2.56 -3.51 -6.06
CA GLY A 37 -2.64 -4.82 -5.41
C GLY A 37 -3.56 -4.86 -4.21
N ILE A 38 -3.66 -6.05 -3.61
CA ILE A 38 -4.42 -6.29 -2.39
C ILE A 38 -3.72 -7.29 -1.48
N ILE A 39 -3.58 -6.96 -0.20
CA ILE A 39 -3.35 -7.96 0.84
C ILE A 39 -4.70 -8.58 1.19
N ALA A 40 -4.89 -9.84 0.82
CA ALA A 40 -6.09 -10.61 1.12
C ALA A 40 -5.96 -11.30 2.47
N ARG A 41 -6.29 -10.59 3.55
CA ARG A 41 -6.29 -11.11 4.92
C ARG A 41 -7.72 -11.20 5.46
N GLN A 42 -7.99 -12.26 6.23
CA GLN A 42 -9.22 -12.44 6.99
C GLN A 42 -8.90 -12.49 8.49
N GLY A 43 -8.94 -11.35 9.15
CA GLY A 43 -8.76 -11.22 10.60
C GLY A 43 -10.06 -10.95 11.35
N ALA A 44 -9.94 -10.58 12.62
CA ALA A 44 -11.07 -10.10 13.43
C ALA A 44 -11.48 -8.67 13.04
N LEU A 45 -12.66 -8.23 13.46
CA LEU A 45 -13.08 -6.84 13.30
C LEU A 45 -12.12 -5.90 14.03
N GLY A 46 -11.73 -4.80 13.38
CA GLY A 46 -10.79 -3.82 13.92
C GLY A 46 -9.33 -4.10 13.60
N THR A 47 -9.03 -5.13 12.80
CA THR A 47 -7.66 -5.55 12.49
C THR A 47 -7.12 -4.98 11.17
N PHE A 48 -7.51 -3.74 10.84
CA PHE A 48 -7.08 -3.06 9.61
C PHE A 48 -5.59 -2.70 9.66
N ALA A 49 -5.04 -2.38 10.84
CA ALA A 49 -3.64 -2.01 11.02
C ALA A 49 -2.68 -3.18 10.73
N GLU A 50 -3.09 -4.41 11.01
CA GLU A 50 -2.32 -5.61 10.69
C GLU A 50 -2.23 -5.83 9.18
N GLY A 51 -3.28 -5.48 8.42
CA GLY A 51 -3.23 -5.48 6.95
C GLY A 51 -2.18 -4.52 6.41
N TYR A 52 -2.12 -3.31 6.98
CA TYR A 52 -1.07 -2.34 6.67
C TYR A 52 0.33 -2.84 7.06
N GLN A 53 0.48 -3.48 8.24
CA GLN A 53 1.76 -4.02 8.68
C GLN A 53 2.30 -5.08 7.69
N VAL A 54 1.43 -5.96 7.19
CA VAL A 54 1.81 -6.92 6.15
C VAL A 54 2.26 -6.18 4.89
N PHE A 55 1.50 -5.20 4.41
CA PHE A 55 1.90 -4.38 3.27
C PHE A 55 3.27 -3.72 3.48
N SER A 56 3.48 -3.06 4.63
CA SER A 56 4.76 -2.41 4.95
C SER A 56 5.95 -3.37 5.00
N SER A 57 5.71 -4.66 5.27
CA SER A 57 6.76 -5.69 5.32
C SER A 57 7.18 -6.21 3.94
N VAL A 58 6.42 -5.92 2.89
CA VAL A 58 6.67 -6.41 1.52
C VAL A 58 6.78 -5.28 0.48
N VAL A 59 6.61 -4.03 0.89
CA VAL A 59 6.50 -2.90 -0.04
C VAL A 59 7.78 -2.70 -0.85
N THR A 60 8.95 -2.87 -0.23
CA THR A 60 10.25 -2.75 -0.91
C THR A 60 10.43 -3.85 -1.97
N GLU A 61 9.96 -5.06 -1.71
CA GLU A 61 10.00 -6.16 -2.67
C GLU A 61 9.05 -5.92 -3.84
N ILE A 62 7.87 -5.34 -3.60
CA ILE A 62 6.93 -4.94 -4.65
C ILE A 62 7.54 -3.86 -5.55
N GLU A 63 8.14 -2.82 -4.95
CA GLU A 63 8.83 -1.74 -5.67
C GLU A 63 9.99 -2.30 -6.52
N SER A 64 10.83 -3.16 -5.92
CA SER A 64 11.95 -3.81 -6.64
C SER A 64 11.46 -4.69 -7.80
N TRP A 65 10.37 -5.42 -7.62
CA TRP A 65 9.75 -6.22 -8.68
C TRP A 65 9.22 -5.35 -9.82
N ALA A 66 8.57 -4.22 -9.49
CA ALA A 66 8.03 -3.28 -10.46
C ALA A 66 9.14 -2.66 -11.32
N GLU A 67 10.25 -2.25 -10.71
CA GLU A 67 11.43 -1.72 -11.40
C GLU A 67 11.99 -2.74 -12.41
N LEU A 68 12.17 -4.00 -11.98
CA LEU A 68 12.66 -5.06 -12.86
C LEU A 68 11.72 -5.33 -14.03
N GLN A 69 10.41 -5.28 -13.80
CA GLN A 69 9.43 -5.53 -14.85
C GLN A 69 9.35 -4.38 -15.86
N ASN A 70 9.49 -3.13 -15.40
CA ASN A 70 9.48 -1.94 -16.24
C ASN A 70 10.80 -1.73 -17.02
N SER A 71 11.85 -2.49 -16.68
CA SER A 71 13.14 -2.47 -17.38
C SER A 71 13.22 -3.37 -18.63
N ARG A 72 12.14 -4.11 -18.94
CA ARG A 72 12.03 -5.00 -20.10
C ARG A 72 11.38 -4.32 -21.29
#